data_AF-A0A7Y5UHX5-F1
#
_entry.id   AF-A0A7Y5UHX5-F1
#
_cell.length_a   1.000
_cell.length_b   1.000
_cell.length_c   1.000
_cell.angle_alpha   90.00
_cell.angle_beta   90.00
_cell.angle_gamma   90.00
#
_symmetry.space_group_name_H-M   'P 1'
#
loop_
_entity.id
_entity.type
_entity.pdbx_description
1 polymer ?
#
loop_
_entity_poly.entity_id
_entity_poly.type
_entity_poly.pdbx_seq_one_letter_code
_entity_poly.pdbx_strand_id
1 'polypeptide(L)'
;MQPLTPSIDHADGRARRSAVTLAAATLLALAPHAHAQRAGREPESLRGSKASVEKMYDFAQRYRYPFYLTPTTLDDAIAKGKLVPLTGDDNYELTRGVGFSYATIEAREFITQFAPQYLAACGAPLTVTSAARPMSRQPHNANPHSVHPTGIAVDIRRPYPGPCLTWVRNALAQLEARGYVEATEEHHPVHLHIAVLRAPGARFTLPDLTNGVRVARQPTTPASPVTTTANGDVRLTAASNDWARTRLYTVRDGDTLWDVAQKTGVSVNALARANNRSPRAVLRPGTTLKLPDPSTR
;
A
#
# COMPACT_ATOMS: atom_id res chain seq x y z
N MET A 1 24.18 71.35 -50.79
CA MET A 1 23.39 72.60 -50.90
C MET A 1 22.45 72.68 -49.71
N GLN A 2 22.13 73.89 -49.26
CA GLN A 2 21.09 74.21 -48.27
C GLN A 2 19.68 74.10 -48.92
N PRO A 3 18.51 74.30 -48.25
CA PRO A 3 18.30 75.36 -47.23
C PRO A 3 17.21 75.17 -46.13
N LEU A 4 17.07 76.24 -45.34
CA LEU A 4 15.95 76.70 -44.48
C LEU A 4 15.53 75.89 -43.23
N THR A 5 16.07 76.35 -42.08
CA THR A 5 15.25 76.65 -40.88
C THR A 5 14.64 78.05 -40.99
N PRO A 6 13.44 78.28 -40.42
CA PRO A 6 13.24 79.31 -39.36
C PRO A 6 12.27 78.80 -38.26
N SER A 7 11.99 79.44 -37.11
CA SER A 7 12.47 80.63 -36.37
C SER A 7 12.05 80.42 -34.88
N ILE A 8 12.81 80.78 -33.84
CA ILE A 8 12.95 82.14 -33.22
C ILE A 8 11.59 82.68 -32.73
N ASP A 9 11.35 82.99 -31.44
CA ASP A 9 12.15 82.73 -30.21
C ASP A 9 11.16 82.52 -29.00
N HIS A 10 11.19 83.07 -27.76
CA HIS A 10 12.01 84.07 -27.06
C HIS A 10 11.85 83.99 -25.52
N ALA A 11 12.89 84.39 -24.76
CA ALA A 11 12.87 84.87 -23.35
C ALA A 11 12.37 83.92 -22.21
N ASP A 12 12.76 84.06 -20.94
CA ASP A 12 13.98 84.57 -20.27
C ASP A 12 13.94 84.11 -18.78
N GLY A 13 14.93 84.44 -17.95
CA GLY A 13 14.77 84.55 -16.50
C GLY A 13 15.47 83.50 -15.64
N ARG A 14 16.62 83.87 -15.05
CA ARG A 14 17.20 83.16 -13.90
C ARG A 14 16.42 83.48 -12.62
N ALA A 15 15.87 82.48 -11.94
CA ALA A 15 15.46 82.60 -10.53
C ALA A 15 15.82 81.34 -9.73
N ARG A 16 16.54 81.53 -8.61
CA ARG A 16 16.77 80.48 -7.60
C ARG A 16 15.60 80.45 -6.63
N ARG A 17 15.13 79.27 -6.18
CA ARG A 17 14.86 78.94 -4.76
C ARG A 17 14.32 77.51 -4.55
N SER A 18 14.58 77.03 -3.34
CA SER A 18 13.86 75.99 -2.58
C SER A 18 13.76 74.57 -3.16
N ALA A 19 14.31 73.61 -2.40
CA ALA A 19 14.19 72.18 -2.65
C ALA A 19 12.78 71.65 -2.39
N VAL A 20 12.40 70.61 -3.15
CA VAL A 20 11.42 69.60 -2.73
C VAL A 20 12.07 68.23 -2.93
N THR A 21 12.31 67.52 -1.83
CA THR A 21 12.95 66.21 -1.85
C THR A 21 11.92 65.13 -2.21
N LEU A 22 11.84 64.73 -3.48
CA LEU A 22 11.06 63.54 -3.85
C LEU A 22 11.93 62.29 -3.66
N ALA A 23 11.86 61.70 -2.47
CA ALA A 23 12.48 60.41 -2.20
C ALA A 23 11.74 59.31 -2.97
N ALA A 24 12.33 58.84 -4.08
CA ALA A 24 11.83 57.71 -4.84
C ALA A 24 12.00 56.42 -4.01
N ALA A 25 10.98 56.09 -3.21
CA ALA A 25 10.95 54.89 -2.39
C ALA A 25 10.77 53.64 -3.29
N THR A 26 11.88 53.11 -3.79
CA THR A 26 11.93 51.79 -4.43
C THR A 26 11.54 50.73 -3.41
N LEU A 27 10.27 50.30 -3.49
CA LEU A 27 9.73 49.16 -2.75
C LEU A 27 10.39 47.86 -3.21
N LEU A 28 11.60 47.61 -2.71
CA LEU A 28 12.29 46.33 -2.84
C LEU A 28 11.56 45.30 -1.99
N ALA A 29 10.55 44.66 -2.57
CA ALA A 29 9.71 43.65 -1.93
C ALA A 29 10.50 42.34 -1.67
N LEU A 30 11.43 42.40 -0.72
CA LEU A 30 12.06 41.23 -0.11
C LEU A 30 10.99 40.45 0.65
N ALA A 31 10.34 39.53 -0.06
CA ALA A 31 9.35 38.64 0.52
C ALA A 31 9.97 37.90 1.72
N PRO A 32 9.32 37.91 2.91
CA PRO A 32 9.84 37.17 4.05
C PRO A 32 9.94 35.70 3.68
N HIS A 33 11.11 35.08 3.91
CA HIS A 33 11.28 33.65 3.70
C HIS A 33 10.40 32.88 4.67
N ALA A 34 9.19 32.55 4.23
CA ALA A 34 8.25 31.72 4.94
C ALA A 34 8.87 30.34 5.18
N HIS A 35 9.53 30.19 6.33
CA HIS A 35 9.82 28.90 6.94
C HIS A 35 8.47 28.29 7.34
N ALA A 36 7.77 27.75 6.34
CA ALA A 36 6.59 26.94 6.52
C ALA A 36 7.00 25.79 7.45
N GLN A 37 6.58 25.91 8.71
CA GLN A 37 6.85 24.90 9.71
C GLN A 37 6.35 23.56 9.18
N ARG A 38 7.16 22.51 9.32
CA ARG A 38 6.71 21.13 9.06
C ARG A 38 5.74 20.72 10.15
N ALA A 39 4.55 21.30 10.14
CA ALA A 39 3.37 20.68 10.72
C ALA A 39 3.29 19.26 10.12
N GLY A 40 3.15 18.25 10.99
CA GLY A 40 2.96 16.89 10.53
C GLY A 40 1.71 16.85 9.68
N ARG A 41 1.87 16.61 8.37
CA ARG A 41 0.74 16.32 7.50
C ARG A 41 0.15 15.01 8.00
N GLU A 42 -1.03 15.08 8.62
CA GLU A 42 -1.84 13.90 8.92
C GLU A 42 -1.81 12.97 7.71
N PRO A 43 -1.60 11.65 7.89
CA PRO A 43 -1.40 10.73 6.77
C PRO A 43 -2.55 10.90 5.79
N GLU A 44 -2.21 11.25 4.55
CA GLU A 44 -3.18 11.56 3.50
C GLU A 44 -4.13 10.37 3.40
N SER A 45 -5.42 10.62 3.63
CA SER A 45 -6.33 9.51 3.88
C SER A 45 -6.43 8.65 2.63
N LEU A 46 -6.23 7.33 2.76
CA LEU A 46 -6.37 6.35 1.67
C LEU A 46 -7.82 6.23 1.13
N ARG A 47 -8.67 7.24 1.33
CA ARG A 47 -9.97 7.39 0.68
C ARG A 47 -9.69 7.75 -0.78
N GLY A 48 -10.03 6.84 -1.69
CA GLY A 48 -9.89 7.04 -3.12
C GLY A 48 -10.53 8.36 -3.55
N SER A 49 -9.77 9.15 -4.30
CA SER A 49 -10.21 10.43 -4.83
C SER A 49 -10.02 10.46 -6.35
N LYS A 50 -10.77 11.31 -7.05
CA LYS A 50 -10.59 11.49 -8.49
C LYS A 50 -9.13 11.86 -8.84
N ALA A 51 -8.52 12.74 -8.05
CA ALA A 51 -7.12 13.15 -8.20
C ALA A 51 -6.13 11.99 -7.97
N SER A 52 -6.42 11.07 -7.06
CA SER A 52 -5.63 9.85 -6.83
C SER A 52 -5.64 8.95 -8.07
N VAL A 53 -6.83 8.71 -8.63
CA VAL A 53 -6.99 7.92 -9.87
C VAL A 53 -6.29 8.59 -11.06
N GLU A 54 -6.44 9.91 -11.21
CA GLU A 54 -5.77 10.68 -12.27
C GLU A 54 -4.25 10.67 -12.09
N LYS A 55 -3.71 10.79 -10.87
CA LYS A 55 -2.27 10.68 -10.56
C LYS A 55 -1.68 9.31 -10.97
N MET A 56 -2.41 8.21 -10.74
CA MET A 56 -1.99 6.88 -11.17
C MET A 56 -1.97 6.74 -12.70
N TYR A 57 -3.00 7.25 -13.37
CA TYR A 57 -3.12 7.21 -14.83
C TYR A 57 -2.09 8.11 -15.52
N ASP A 58 -1.90 9.34 -15.06
CA ASP A 58 -0.89 10.28 -15.56
C ASP A 58 0.53 9.74 -15.37
N PHE A 59 0.79 9.01 -14.28
CA PHE A 59 2.05 8.30 -14.09
C PHE A 59 2.27 7.23 -15.18
N ALA A 60 1.26 6.38 -15.41
CA ALA A 60 1.32 5.35 -16.44
C ALA A 60 1.57 5.95 -17.84
N GLN A 61 0.86 7.02 -18.19
CA GLN A 61 1.00 7.73 -19.46
C GLN A 61 2.38 8.41 -19.60
N ARG A 62 2.85 9.09 -18.55
CA ARG A 62 4.17 9.77 -18.53
C ARG A 62 5.33 8.81 -18.78
N TYR A 63 5.28 7.62 -18.17
CA TYR A 63 6.30 6.58 -18.34
C TYR A 63 5.97 5.59 -19.48
N ARG A 64 4.93 5.86 -20.27
CA ARG A 64 4.51 5.08 -21.45
C ARG A 64 4.27 3.60 -21.16
N TYR A 65 3.68 3.31 -20.00
CA TYR A 65 3.19 1.96 -19.69
C TYR A 65 2.06 1.58 -20.67
N PRO A 66 2.16 0.44 -21.36
CA PRO A 66 1.11 -0.01 -22.26
C PRO A 66 -0.13 -0.47 -21.48
N PHE A 67 -1.31 -0.11 -21.95
CA PHE A 67 -2.59 -0.65 -21.44
C PHE A 67 -2.97 -1.87 -22.29
N TYR A 68 -2.79 -3.07 -21.74
CA TYR A 68 -3.05 -4.33 -22.44
C TYR A 68 -4.56 -4.51 -22.66
N LEU A 69 -4.96 -4.61 -23.93
CA LEU A 69 -6.37 -4.56 -24.33
C LEU A 69 -7.10 -5.88 -24.06
N THR A 70 -6.44 -7.01 -24.35
CA THR A 70 -6.99 -8.37 -24.31
C THR A 70 -6.06 -9.33 -23.57
N PRO A 71 -6.52 -10.52 -23.13
CA PRO A 71 -5.65 -11.56 -22.58
C PRO A 71 -4.46 -11.87 -23.50
N THR A 72 -4.69 -12.01 -24.80
CA THR A 72 -3.63 -12.27 -25.78
C THR A 72 -2.54 -11.18 -25.75
N THR A 73 -2.90 -9.89 -25.65
CA THR A 73 -1.89 -8.82 -25.51
C THR A 73 -1.15 -8.81 -24.17
N LEU A 74 -1.72 -9.45 -23.14
CA LEU A 74 -1.08 -9.68 -21.85
C LEU A 74 -0.08 -10.86 -21.93
N ASP A 75 -0.49 -11.98 -22.54
CA ASP A 75 0.35 -13.16 -22.79
C ASP A 75 1.58 -12.78 -23.63
N ASP A 76 1.36 -11.96 -24.65
CA ASP A 76 2.38 -11.37 -25.52
C ASP A 76 3.38 -10.48 -24.75
N ALA A 77 2.94 -9.84 -23.66
CA ALA A 77 3.77 -9.02 -22.78
C ALA A 77 4.56 -9.85 -21.75
N ILE A 78 3.98 -10.95 -21.28
CA ILE A 78 4.64 -11.94 -20.41
C ILE A 78 5.76 -12.63 -21.20
N ALA A 79 5.49 -13.08 -22.43
CA ALA A 79 6.49 -13.66 -23.32
C ALA A 79 7.64 -12.69 -23.66
N LYS A 80 7.37 -11.38 -23.65
CA LYS A 80 8.36 -10.30 -23.88
C LYS A 80 8.98 -9.78 -22.58
N GLY A 81 8.75 -10.42 -21.44
CA GLY A 81 9.32 -10.09 -20.13
C GLY A 81 8.88 -8.74 -19.54
N LYS A 82 7.86 -8.08 -20.13
CA LYS A 82 7.32 -6.80 -19.66
C LYS A 82 6.44 -6.97 -18.42
N LEU A 83 5.82 -8.14 -18.31
CA LEU A 83 5.12 -8.59 -17.12
C LEU A 83 5.78 -9.87 -16.61
N VAL A 84 5.86 -9.98 -15.29
CA VAL A 84 6.45 -11.12 -14.57
C VAL A 84 5.40 -11.77 -13.68
N PRO A 85 5.45 -13.10 -13.47
CA PRO A 85 4.52 -13.77 -12.58
C PRO A 85 4.72 -13.31 -11.13
N LEU A 86 3.60 -13.13 -10.44
CA LEU A 86 3.49 -13.26 -9.00
C LEU A 86 3.22 -14.74 -8.72
N THR A 87 3.90 -15.33 -7.74
CA THR A 87 3.85 -16.77 -7.45
C THR A 87 3.29 -17.10 -6.06
N GLY A 88 3.30 -16.12 -5.16
CA GLY A 88 3.28 -16.37 -3.72
C GLY A 88 4.66 -16.82 -3.19
N ASP A 89 4.83 -16.69 -1.88
CA ASP A 89 5.91 -17.28 -1.08
C ASP A 89 5.46 -17.37 0.41
N ASP A 90 6.38 -17.58 1.34
CA ASP A 90 6.07 -17.68 2.77
C ASP A 90 5.51 -16.39 3.41
N ASN A 91 5.64 -15.24 2.72
CA ASN A 91 5.23 -13.89 3.14
C ASN A 91 3.99 -13.36 2.41
N TYR A 92 3.67 -13.86 1.20
CA TYR A 92 2.44 -13.46 0.47
C TYR A 92 1.79 -14.63 -0.27
N GLU A 93 0.47 -14.60 -0.35
CA GLU A 93 -0.36 -15.58 -1.06
C GLU A 93 -1.20 -14.89 -2.16
N LEU A 94 -1.63 -15.67 -3.15
CA LEU A 94 -2.59 -15.24 -4.18
C LEU A 94 -3.95 -15.87 -3.87
N THR A 95 -5.05 -15.13 -4.01
CA THR A 95 -6.37 -15.79 -3.95
C THR A 95 -6.60 -16.68 -5.18
N ARG A 96 -7.42 -17.73 -5.03
CA ARG A 96 -7.80 -18.63 -6.14
C ARG A 96 -8.46 -17.92 -7.34
N GLY A 97 -8.89 -16.67 -7.17
CA GLY A 97 -9.54 -15.86 -8.21
C GLY A 97 -8.60 -14.96 -9.03
N VAL A 98 -7.29 -14.91 -8.73
CA VAL A 98 -6.33 -14.07 -9.47
C VAL A 98 -5.98 -14.70 -10.83
N GLY A 99 -6.93 -14.64 -11.78
CA GLY A 99 -6.79 -15.21 -13.13
C GLY A 99 -5.69 -14.57 -14.01
N PHE A 100 -5.10 -13.47 -13.55
CA PHE A 100 -3.99 -12.76 -14.18
C PHE A 100 -2.95 -12.37 -13.11
N SER A 101 -2.29 -13.38 -12.52
CA SER A 101 -1.27 -13.19 -11.46
C SER A 101 0.07 -12.68 -12.00
N TYR A 102 0.03 -11.58 -12.75
CA TYR A 102 1.18 -10.97 -13.40
C TYR A 102 1.21 -9.47 -13.11
N ALA A 103 2.40 -8.92 -12.94
CA ALA A 103 2.63 -7.49 -12.66
C ALA A 103 3.92 -7.02 -13.36
N THR A 104 4.21 -5.73 -13.35
CA THR A 104 5.55 -5.27 -13.79
C THR A 104 6.62 -5.70 -12.79
N ILE A 105 7.90 -5.65 -13.18
CA ILE A 105 8.98 -6.04 -12.28
C ILE A 105 9.03 -5.17 -11.01
N GLU A 106 8.72 -3.88 -11.13
CA GLU A 106 8.68 -2.95 -10.01
C GLU A 106 7.52 -3.26 -9.05
N ALA A 107 6.35 -3.63 -9.58
CA ALA A 107 5.20 -4.01 -8.77
C ALA A 107 5.43 -5.35 -8.04
N ARG A 108 6.16 -6.30 -8.65
CA ARG A 108 6.65 -7.50 -7.96
C ARG A 108 7.68 -7.16 -6.89
N GLU A 109 8.67 -6.30 -7.19
CA GLU A 109 9.68 -5.86 -6.22
C GLU A 109 9.05 -5.15 -5.01
N PHE A 110 7.97 -4.38 -5.21
CA PHE A 110 7.18 -3.82 -4.13
C PHE A 110 6.57 -4.91 -3.24
N ILE A 111 5.89 -5.92 -3.81
CA ILE A 111 5.32 -7.03 -3.04
C ILE A 111 6.41 -7.77 -2.25
N THR A 112 7.51 -8.15 -2.89
CA THR A 112 8.62 -8.88 -2.25
C THR A 112 9.25 -8.10 -1.08
N GLN A 113 9.21 -6.76 -1.10
CA GLN A 113 9.76 -5.92 -0.03
C GLN A 113 8.72 -5.49 1.03
N PHE A 114 7.44 -5.43 0.67
CA PHE A 114 6.34 -5.05 1.56
C PHE A 114 5.78 -6.25 2.33
N ALA A 115 5.64 -7.40 1.69
CA ALA A 115 5.02 -8.60 2.28
C ALA A 115 5.73 -9.14 3.54
N PRO A 116 7.09 -9.17 3.64
CA PRO A 116 7.75 -9.58 4.89
C PRO A 116 7.48 -8.62 6.05
N GLN A 117 7.33 -7.32 5.76
CA GLN A 117 7.00 -6.29 6.75
C GLN A 117 5.54 -6.40 7.19
N TYR A 118 4.63 -6.66 6.24
CA TYR A 118 3.23 -7.00 6.52
C TYR A 118 3.13 -8.25 7.40
N LEU A 119 3.84 -9.34 7.06
CA LEU A 119 3.87 -10.58 7.85
C LEU A 119 4.33 -10.29 9.29
N ALA A 120 5.40 -9.51 9.44
CA ALA A 120 5.96 -9.13 10.74
C ALA A 120 5.00 -8.27 11.59
N ALA A 121 4.18 -7.41 10.98
CA ALA A 121 3.23 -6.53 11.67
C ALA A 121 1.82 -7.13 11.89
N CYS A 122 1.37 -8.00 10.98
CA CYS A 122 0.02 -8.57 10.95
C CYS A 122 -0.07 -10.05 11.37
N GLY A 123 1.07 -10.73 11.54
CA GLY A 123 1.14 -12.12 12.00
C GLY A 123 0.66 -13.17 10.99
N ALA A 124 0.46 -12.80 9.71
CA ALA A 124 0.08 -13.69 8.62
C ALA A 124 0.51 -13.11 7.26
N PRO A 125 0.60 -13.96 6.20
CA PRO A 125 0.96 -13.51 4.86
C PRO A 125 0.05 -12.42 4.29
N LEU A 126 0.61 -11.61 3.39
CA LEU A 126 -0.12 -10.65 2.58
C LEU A 126 -0.97 -11.40 1.53
N THR A 127 -2.31 -11.28 1.58
CA THR A 127 -3.17 -11.84 0.53
C THR A 127 -3.34 -10.88 -0.64
N VAL A 128 -2.78 -11.20 -1.81
CA VAL A 128 -3.02 -10.46 -3.07
C VAL A 128 -4.31 -10.96 -3.73
N THR A 129 -5.19 -10.02 -4.06
CA THR A 129 -6.53 -10.25 -4.62
C THR A 129 -6.67 -9.92 -6.10
N SER A 130 -5.72 -9.15 -6.68
CA SER A 130 -5.58 -8.94 -8.14
C SER A 130 -4.20 -8.40 -8.47
N ALA A 131 -3.82 -8.48 -9.74
CA ALA A 131 -2.67 -7.77 -10.30
C ALA A 131 -3.07 -7.12 -11.64
N ALA A 132 -2.31 -7.35 -12.73
CA ALA A 132 -2.70 -6.91 -14.07
C ALA A 132 -4.09 -7.46 -14.47
N ARG A 133 -4.85 -6.70 -15.24
CA ARG A 133 -6.17 -7.13 -15.75
C ARG A 133 -6.45 -6.41 -17.08
N PRO A 134 -6.51 -7.11 -18.23
CA PRO A 134 -6.64 -6.47 -19.54
C PRO A 134 -7.98 -5.73 -19.67
N MET A 135 -8.03 -4.71 -20.52
CA MET A 135 -9.22 -3.83 -20.65
C MET A 135 -10.50 -4.62 -20.94
N SER A 136 -10.45 -5.63 -21.82
CA SER A 136 -11.56 -6.52 -22.17
C SER A 136 -11.99 -7.49 -21.05
N ARG A 137 -11.44 -7.37 -19.85
CA ARG A 137 -11.76 -8.19 -18.65
C ARG A 137 -11.93 -7.32 -17.40
N GLN A 138 -12.04 -5.99 -17.53
CA GLN A 138 -12.41 -5.11 -16.43
C GLN A 138 -13.86 -5.37 -16.00
N PRO A 139 -14.19 -5.25 -14.69
CA PRO A 139 -15.57 -5.35 -14.22
C PRO A 139 -16.41 -4.17 -14.75
N HIS A 140 -17.73 -4.35 -14.83
CA HIS A 140 -18.64 -3.36 -15.42
C HIS A 140 -18.61 -1.98 -14.73
N ASN A 141 -18.25 -1.94 -13.44
CA ASN A 141 -18.11 -0.72 -12.64
C ASN A 141 -16.67 -0.17 -12.59
N ALA A 142 -15.76 -0.63 -13.46
CA ALA A 142 -14.38 -0.14 -13.47
C ALA A 142 -14.29 1.35 -13.89
N ASN A 143 -13.37 2.08 -13.26
CA ASN A 143 -13.05 3.44 -13.66
C ASN A 143 -12.35 3.44 -15.05
N PRO A 144 -12.70 4.35 -16.00
CA PRO A 144 -12.01 4.46 -17.29
C PRO A 144 -10.50 4.69 -17.19
N HIS A 145 -10.01 5.29 -16.11
CA HIS A 145 -8.59 5.53 -15.82
C HIS A 145 -7.94 4.39 -15.00
N SER A 146 -8.57 3.21 -14.92
CA SER A 146 -8.04 2.01 -14.25
C SER A 146 -6.64 1.65 -14.78
N VAL A 147 -5.67 1.52 -13.87
CA VAL A 147 -4.26 1.21 -14.19
C VAL A 147 -3.94 -0.29 -14.17
N HIS A 148 -4.85 -1.17 -13.75
CA HIS A 148 -4.68 -2.62 -13.87
C HIS A 148 -4.28 -3.12 -15.27
N PRO A 149 -4.76 -2.55 -16.41
CA PRO A 149 -4.32 -2.98 -17.73
C PRO A 149 -2.82 -2.76 -18.00
N THR A 150 -2.09 -2.05 -17.13
CA THR A 150 -0.62 -1.86 -17.26
C THR A 150 0.20 -2.86 -16.46
N GLY A 151 -0.38 -3.46 -15.42
CA GLY A 151 0.32 -4.30 -14.45
C GLY A 151 1.13 -3.57 -13.38
N ILE A 152 1.12 -2.22 -13.30
CA ILE A 152 1.75 -1.49 -12.17
C ILE A 152 0.92 -1.57 -10.87
N ALA A 153 -0.33 -2.04 -10.98
CA ALA A 153 -1.30 -2.03 -9.89
C ALA A 153 -1.66 -3.43 -9.40
N VAL A 154 -1.76 -3.56 -8.08
CA VAL A 154 -2.08 -4.79 -7.35
C VAL A 154 -3.14 -4.51 -6.29
N ASP A 155 -4.13 -5.38 -6.19
CA ASP A 155 -5.12 -5.34 -5.11
C ASP A 155 -4.64 -6.28 -3.99
N ILE A 156 -4.73 -5.84 -2.74
CA ILE A 156 -4.53 -6.70 -1.57
C ILE A 156 -5.80 -6.77 -0.71
N ARG A 157 -6.00 -7.89 -0.02
CA ARG A 157 -7.06 -8.04 0.97
C ARG A 157 -6.85 -7.00 2.07
N ARG A 158 -7.82 -6.10 2.22
CA ARG A 158 -7.82 -5.13 3.33
C ARG A 158 -8.01 -5.88 4.66
N PRO A 159 -7.19 -5.60 5.68
CA PRO A 159 -7.39 -6.19 7.00
C PRO A 159 -8.72 -5.79 7.67
N TYR A 160 -9.18 -6.62 8.63
CA TYR A 160 -10.26 -6.25 9.55
C TYR A 160 -9.82 -5.09 10.46
N PRO A 161 -10.77 -4.25 10.97
CA PRO A 161 -10.44 -3.16 11.88
C PRO A 161 -9.66 -3.63 13.12
N GLY A 162 -8.47 -3.08 13.32
CA GLY A 162 -7.54 -3.51 14.36
C GLY A 162 -6.09 -3.08 14.06
N PRO A 163 -5.11 -3.52 14.86
CA PRO A 163 -3.71 -3.07 14.75
C PRO A 163 -3.08 -3.27 13.37
N CYS A 164 -3.36 -4.40 12.71
CA CYS A 164 -2.89 -4.67 11.35
C CYS A 164 -3.42 -3.63 10.33
N LEU A 165 -4.71 -3.28 10.36
CA LEU A 165 -5.26 -2.26 9.46
C LEU A 165 -4.63 -0.88 9.72
N THR A 166 -4.44 -0.52 10.99
CA THR A 166 -3.77 0.73 11.37
C THR A 166 -2.32 0.77 10.88
N TRP A 167 -1.58 -0.34 11.02
CA TRP A 167 -0.23 -0.46 10.49
C TRP A 167 -0.21 -0.34 8.96
N VAL A 168 -1.04 -1.09 8.24
CA VAL A 168 -1.09 -1.05 6.76
C VAL A 168 -1.40 0.36 6.26
N ARG A 169 -2.38 1.06 6.85
CA ARG A 169 -2.71 2.45 6.49
C ARG A 169 -1.52 3.39 6.67
N ASN A 170 -0.87 3.33 7.84
CA ASN A 170 0.28 4.17 8.16
C ASN A 170 1.51 3.82 7.27
N ALA A 171 1.68 2.55 6.93
CA ALA A 171 2.76 2.07 6.06
C ALA A 171 2.56 2.55 4.61
N LEU A 172 1.35 2.44 4.06
CA LEU A 172 1.04 2.90 2.70
C LEU A 172 1.13 4.43 2.60
N ALA A 173 0.56 5.19 3.54
CA ALA A 173 0.67 6.66 3.56
C ALA A 173 2.13 7.13 3.68
N GLN A 174 2.99 6.40 4.40
CA GLN A 174 4.43 6.66 4.44
C GLN A 174 5.15 6.38 3.10
N LEU A 175 4.62 5.49 2.26
CA LEU A 175 5.15 5.19 0.94
C LEU A 175 4.65 6.18 -0.12
N GLU A 176 3.39 6.63 -0.03
CA GLU A 176 2.81 7.70 -0.86
C GLU A 176 3.53 9.03 -0.66
N ALA A 177 3.76 9.42 0.60
CA ALA A 177 4.52 10.62 0.97
C ALA A 177 5.99 10.61 0.49
N ARG A 178 6.49 9.43 0.07
CA ARG A 178 7.83 9.22 -0.51
C ARG A 178 7.78 8.88 -2.02
N GLY A 179 6.60 8.86 -2.64
CA GLY A 179 6.41 8.60 -4.07
C GLY A 179 6.68 7.15 -4.52
N TYR A 180 6.60 6.16 -3.64
CA TYR A 180 6.72 4.74 -4.03
C TYR A 180 5.43 4.17 -4.61
N VAL A 181 4.28 4.61 -4.09
CA VAL A 181 2.95 4.10 -4.45
C VAL A 181 1.90 5.22 -4.47
N GLU A 182 0.73 4.88 -4.99
CA GLU A 182 -0.57 5.47 -4.66
C GLU A 182 -1.49 4.35 -4.18
N ALA A 183 -2.21 4.54 -3.08
CA ALA A 183 -3.04 3.50 -2.48
C ALA A 183 -4.46 3.99 -2.15
N THR A 184 -5.46 3.19 -2.50
CA THR A 184 -6.87 3.45 -2.22
C THR A 184 -7.48 2.30 -1.44
N GLU A 185 -8.06 2.60 -0.29
CA GLU A 185 -8.98 1.75 0.45
C GLU A 185 -10.35 1.77 -0.25
N GLU A 186 -10.52 0.83 -1.17
CA GLU A 186 -11.76 0.63 -1.90
C GLU A 186 -12.86 0.08 -0.99
N HIS A 187 -14.10 0.53 -1.22
CA HIS A 187 -15.22 0.25 -0.33
C HIS A 187 -16.18 -0.84 -0.86
N HIS A 188 -16.28 -1.05 -2.18
CA HIS A 188 -17.20 -2.01 -2.79
C HIS A 188 -16.62 -2.66 -4.06
N PRO A 189 -16.04 -3.88 -3.98
CA PRO A 189 -15.79 -4.67 -2.77
C PRO A 189 -14.70 -4.03 -1.88
N VAL A 190 -14.65 -4.41 -0.61
CA VAL A 190 -13.67 -3.86 0.35
C VAL A 190 -12.28 -4.45 0.10
N HIS A 191 -11.33 -3.64 -0.39
CA HIS A 191 -9.93 -4.03 -0.63
C HIS A 191 -8.99 -2.81 -0.55
N LEU A 192 -7.68 -3.03 -0.72
CA LEU A 192 -6.70 -1.95 -0.91
C LEU A 192 -6.12 -2.10 -2.32
N HIS A 193 -6.45 -1.18 -3.22
CA HIS A 193 -5.82 -1.03 -4.52
C HIS A 193 -4.50 -0.25 -4.35
N ILE A 194 -3.39 -0.75 -4.89
CA ILE A 194 -2.07 -0.11 -4.78
C ILE A 194 -1.42 -0.06 -6.16
N ALA A 195 -1.16 1.14 -6.69
CA ALA A 195 -0.35 1.36 -7.88
C ALA A 195 1.09 1.71 -7.49
N VAL A 196 2.07 1.04 -8.08
CA VAL A 196 3.49 1.25 -7.78
C VAL A 196 4.08 2.30 -8.73
N LEU A 197 4.41 3.47 -8.19
CA LEU A 197 4.82 4.66 -8.95
C LEU A 197 6.33 4.68 -9.22
N ARG A 198 6.86 3.56 -9.73
CA ARG A 198 8.28 3.37 -10.07
C ARG A 198 8.44 3.26 -11.58
N ALA A 199 9.40 4.00 -12.14
CA ALA A 199 9.61 4.03 -13.59
C ALA A 199 10.15 2.67 -14.11
N PRO A 200 9.97 2.34 -15.40
CA PRO A 200 10.43 1.07 -15.96
C PRO A 200 11.92 0.82 -15.71
N GLY A 201 12.25 -0.31 -15.07
CA GLY A 201 13.62 -0.70 -14.70
C GLY A 201 14.24 0.06 -13.51
N ALA A 202 13.47 0.93 -12.82
CA ALA A 202 14.00 1.80 -11.77
C ALA A 202 14.10 1.09 -10.41
N ARG A 203 15.23 0.40 -10.19
CA ARG A 203 15.63 -0.24 -8.91
C ARG A 203 15.29 0.63 -7.69
N PHE A 204 14.79 0.00 -6.63
CA PHE A 204 14.46 0.68 -5.38
C PHE A 204 14.48 -0.23 -4.16
N THR A 205 14.57 0.39 -2.99
CA THR A 205 14.44 -0.27 -1.70
C THR A 205 13.37 0.43 -0.87
N LEU A 206 12.37 -0.30 -0.41
CA LEU A 206 11.38 0.25 0.53
C LEU A 206 12.05 0.56 1.88
N PRO A 207 11.66 1.63 2.58
CA PRO A 207 12.09 1.87 3.95
C PRO A 207 11.60 0.76 4.89
N ASP A 208 12.17 0.72 6.09
CA ASP A 208 11.58 0.01 7.23
C ASP A 208 10.28 0.71 7.65
N LEU A 209 9.17 -0.01 7.55
CA LEU A 209 7.80 0.40 7.87
C LEU A 209 7.34 -0.15 9.24
N THR A 210 8.18 -0.89 9.95
CA THR A 210 7.92 -1.34 11.33
C THR A 210 8.04 -0.20 12.36
N ASN A 211 8.42 1.01 11.93
CA ASN A 211 8.69 2.18 12.76
C ASN A 211 9.73 1.91 13.88
N GLY A 212 10.72 1.04 13.60
CA GLY A 212 11.74 0.65 14.57
C GLY A 212 11.26 -0.37 15.61
N VAL A 213 10.05 -0.90 15.48
CA VAL A 213 9.66 -2.14 16.18
C VAL A 213 10.52 -3.26 15.63
N ARG A 214 11.65 -3.52 16.31
CA ARG A 214 12.47 -4.69 16.10
C ARG A 214 11.65 -5.93 16.44
N VAL A 215 10.85 -6.39 15.48
CA VAL A 215 10.33 -7.75 15.45
C VAL A 215 11.57 -8.63 15.49
N ALA A 216 11.83 -9.22 16.66
CA ALA A 216 12.97 -10.07 16.85
C ALA A 216 12.89 -11.14 15.76
N ARG A 217 13.97 -11.29 14.97
CA ARG A 217 14.10 -12.44 14.07
C ARG A 217 13.86 -13.66 14.92
N GLN A 218 12.70 -14.29 14.76
CA GLN A 218 12.33 -15.48 15.52
C GLN A 218 13.46 -16.47 15.28
N PRO A 219 14.24 -16.87 16.30
CA PRO A 219 15.42 -17.68 16.06
C PRO A 219 14.98 -18.93 15.33
N THR A 220 15.58 -19.21 14.18
CA THR A 220 15.39 -20.47 13.47
C THR A 220 15.99 -21.55 14.35
N THR A 221 15.19 -22.05 15.30
CA THR A 221 15.61 -23.02 16.30
C THR A 221 16.19 -24.23 15.60
N PRO A 222 17.48 -24.57 15.82
CA PRO A 222 17.99 -25.86 15.42
C PRO A 222 17.11 -26.94 16.05
N ALA A 223 16.84 -28.01 15.29
CA ALA A 223 16.14 -29.15 15.86
C ALA A 223 17.01 -29.77 16.96
N SER A 224 16.52 -29.76 18.19
CA SER A 224 17.16 -30.39 19.35
C SER A 224 16.32 -31.58 19.83
N PRO A 225 16.94 -32.65 20.33
CA PRO A 225 16.29 -33.96 20.46
C PRO A 225 15.29 -34.02 21.61
N VAL A 226 14.28 -34.88 21.43
CA VAL A 226 13.38 -35.31 22.51
C VAL A 226 14.12 -36.34 23.37
N THR A 227 14.30 -36.03 24.65
CA THR A 227 14.75 -36.98 25.67
C THR A 227 13.68 -37.10 26.75
N THR A 228 13.27 -38.34 27.06
CA THR A 228 12.20 -38.63 28.02
C THR A 228 12.75 -38.79 29.44
N THR A 229 12.20 -38.04 30.40
CA THR A 229 12.27 -38.37 31.84
C THR A 229 10.94 -38.00 32.49
N ALA A 230 10.58 -38.66 33.61
CA ALA A 230 9.24 -38.60 34.20
C ALA A 230 9.23 -38.11 35.66
N ASN A 231 8.02 -37.75 36.11
CA ASN A 231 7.56 -37.52 37.50
C ASN A 231 8.08 -36.29 38.25
N GLY A 232 7.17 -35.65 39.01
CA GLY A 232 7.43 -34.47 39.85
C GLY A 232 6.17 -33.61 39.99
N ASP A 233 5.36 -33.86 41.02
CA ASP A 233 4.04 -33.24 41.19
C ASP A 233 4.09 -31.74 41.54
N VAL A 234 3.20 -30.96 40.93
CA VAL A 234 2.79 -29.63 41.42
C VAL A 234 1.27 -29.59 41.52
N ARG A 235 0.76 -29.32 42.73
CA ARG A 235 -0.66 -29.48 43.08
C ARG A 235 -1.55 -28.37 42.47
N LEU A 236 -2.23 -28.69 41.37
CA LEU A 236 -3.30 -27.86 40.82
C LEU A 236 -4.54 -27.90 41.73
N THR A 237 -5.06 -26.73 42.10
CA THR A 237 -6.35 -26.57 42.82
C THR A 237 -7.22 -25.54 42.11
N ALA A 238 -8.54 -25.65 42.29
CA ALA A 238 -9.59 -24.86 41.63
C ALA A 238 -9.73 -25.12 40.12
N ALA A 239 -10.52 -26.13 39.77
CA ALA A 239 -11.07 -26.28 38.43
C ALA A 239 -12.20 -25.27 38.22
N SER A 240 -11.98 -24.27 37.36
CA SER A 240 -13.08 -23.58 36.68
C SER A 240 -13.61 -24.49 35.57
N ASN A 241 -14.61 -25.32 35.90
CA ASN A 241 -15.41 -26.06 34.92
C ASN A 241 -16.32 -25.11 34.12
N ASP A 242 -15.73 -24.18 33.37
CA ASP A 242 -16.44 -23.54 32.28
C ASP A 242 -16.40 -24.49 31.07
N TRP A 243 -17.56 -25.06 30.74
CA TRP A 243 -17.67 -26.12 29.75
C TRP A 243 -17.31 -25.54 28.40
N ALA A 244 -16.12 -25.86 27.89
CA ALA A 244 -15.55 -25.29 26.68
C ALA A 244 -16.47 -25.50 25.46
N ARG A 245 -17.40 -24.56 25.26
CA ARG A 245 -18.36 -24.56 24.15
C ARG A 245 -17.53 -24.49 22.88
N THR A 246 -17.40 -25.64 22.23
CA THR A 246 -16.63 -25.79 20.99
C THR A 246 -17.36 -25.00 19.91
N ARG A 247 -17.05 -23.71 19.82
CA ARG A 247 -17.68 -22.80 18.87
C ARG A 247 -17.26 -23.23 17.47
N LEU A 248 -18.21 -23.27 16.55
CA LEU A 248 -18.00 -23.72 15.18
C LEU A 248 -18.13 -22.53 14.23
N TYR A 249 -17.29 -22.48 13.20
CA TYR A 249 -17.38 -21.49 12.14
C TYR A 249 -17.52 -22.17 10.78
N THR A 250 -18.62 -21.92 10.08
CA THR A 250 -18.80 -22.36 8.70
C THR A 250 -18.12 -21.35 7.76
N VAL A 251 -17.05 -21.80 7.10
CA VAL A 251 -16.26 -21.04 6.13
C VAL A 251 -17.14 -20.53 4.99
N ARG A 252 -17.08 -19.23 4.72
CA ARG A 252 -17.76 -18.58 3.60
C ARG A 252 -16.88 -18.58 2.36
N ASP A 253 -17.39 -18.13 1.22
CA ASP A 253 -16.53 -17.95 0.06
C ASP A 253 -15.50 -16.83 0.28
N GLY A 254 -14.30 -17.02 -0.27
CA GLY A 254 -13.16 -16.13 -0.06
C GLY A 254 -12.52 -16.13 1.34
N ASP A 255 -12.97 -16.95 2.30
CA ASP A 255 -12.39 -17.04 3.64
C ASP A 255 -11.04 -17.79 3.69
N THR A 256 -10.06 -17.19 4.37
CA THR A 256 -8.80 -17.83 4.79
C THR A 256 -8.84 -18.22 6.28
N LEU A 257 -7.86 -19.00 6.76
CA LEU A 257 -7.70 -19.23 8.20
C LEU A 257 -7.45 -17.91 8.96
N TRP A 258 -6.85 -16.90 8.32
CA TRP A 258 -6.68 -15.58 8.92
C TRP A 258 -7.98 -14.81 9.04
N ASP A 259 -8.85 -14.82 8.02
CA ASP A 259 -10.18 -14.20 8.11
C ASP A 259 -10.98 -14.75 9.28
N VAL A 260 -11.03 -16.08 9.41
CA VAL A 260 -11.76 -16.75 10.50
C VAL A 260 -11.12 -16.45 11.85
N ALA A 261 -9.78 -16.47 11.94
CA ALA A 261 -9.07 -16.13 13.17
C ALA A 261 -9.38 -14.71 13.66
N GLN A 262 -9.26 -13.70 12.78
CA GLN A 262 -9.57 -12.30 13.10
C GLN A 262 -11.05 -12.11 13.47
N LYS A 263 -11.98 -12.67 12.69
CA LYS A 263 -13.44 -12.61 12.95
C LYS A 263 -13.83 -13.20 14.32
N THR A 264 -13.04 -14.10 14.89
CA THR A 264 -13.41 -14.89 16.07
C THR A 264 -12.50 -14.66 17.30
N GLY A 265 -11.46 -13.84 17.16
CA GLY A 265 -10.57 -13.41 18.24
C GLY A 265 -9.46 -14.40 18.61
N VAL A 266 -9.20 -15.41 17.78
CA VAL A 266 -8.18 -16.45 18.02
C VAL A 266 -6.93 -16.22 17.15
N SER A 267 -5.79 -16.83 17.47
CA SER A 267 -4.64 -16.79 16.55
C SER A 267 -4.77 -17.79 15.41
N VAL A 268 -4.16 -17.50 14.26
CA VAL A 268 -4.15 -18.42 13.09
C VAL A 268 -3.54 -19.77 13.48
N ASN A 269 -2.48 -19.76 14.30
CA ASN A 269 -1.81 -20.97 14.76
C ASN A 269 -2.66 -21.76 15.75
N ALA A 270 -3.41 -21.11 16.65
CA ALA A 270 -4.40 -21.80 17.48
C ALA A 270 -5.51 -22.44 16.62
N LEU A 271 -6.08 -21.68 15.67
CA LEU A 271 -7.15 -22.16 14.79
C LEU A 271 -6.68 -23.32 13.89
N ALA A 272 -5.49 -23.23 13.31
CA ALA A 272 -4.91 -24.26 12.46
C ALA A 272 -4.67 -25.57 13.25
N ARG A 273 -4.07 -25.47 14.44
CA ARG A 273 -3.89 -26.61 15.37
C ARG A 273 -5.22 -27.24 15.77
N ALA A 274 -6.22 -26.45 16.18
CA ALA A 274 -7.54 -26.93 16.57
C ALA A 274 -8.31 -27.67 15.45
N ASN A 275 -7.87 -27.54 14.20
CA ASN A 275 -8.48 -28.16 13.03
C ASN A 275 -7.57 -29.18 12.31
N ASN A 276 -6.40 -29.52 12.87
CA ASN A 276 -5.39 -30.39 12.25
C ASN A 276 -5.01 -29.92 10.82
N ARG A 277 -4.79 -28.61 10.66
CA ARG A 277 -4.47 -27.95 9.39
C ARG A 277 -3.13 -27.22 9.48
N SER A 278 -2.46 -27.06 8.33
CA SER A 278 -1.41 -26.05 8.19
C SER A 278 -2.00 -24.64 8.39
N PRO A 279 -1.27 -23.68 8.98
CA PRO A 279 -1.67 -22.26 8.99
C PRO A 279 -1.94 -21.68 7.60
N ARG A 280 -1.34 -22.28 6.55
CA ARG A 280 -1.53 -21.94 5.13
C ARG A 280 -2.55 -22.84 4.42
N ALA A 281 -3.34 -23.63 5.15
CA ALA A 281 -4.31 -24.55 4.55
C ALA A 281 -5.50 -23.81 3.93
N VAL A 282 -5.54 -23.76 2.60
CA VAL A 282 -6.58 -23.03 1.87
C VAL A 282 -7.95 -23.68 2.08
N LEU A 283 -8.87 -22.93 2.67
CA LEU A 283 -10.19 -23.44 3.08
C LEU A 283 -11.11 -23.70 1.88
N ARG A 284 -12.21 -24.42 2.10
CA ARG A 284 -13.30 -24.60 1.12
C ARG A 284 -14.60 -24.03 1.70
N PRO A 285 -15.44 -23.32 0.93
CA PRO A 285 -16.74 -22.85 1.41
C PRO A 285 -17.57 -24.01 1.96
N GLY A 286 -18.32 -23.79 3.04
CA GLY A 286 -19.07 -24.83 3.75
C GLY A 286 -18.22 -25.71 4.70
N THR A 287 -16.89 -25.55 4.74
CA THR A 287 -16.06 -26.24 5.75
C THR A 287 -16.41 -25.74 7.15
N THR A 288 -16.76 -26.62 8.06
CA THR A 288 -16.88 -26.27 9.49
C THR A 288 -15.51 -26.33 10.17
N LEU A 289 -15.11 -25.25 10.83
CA LEU A 289 -13.90 -25.17 11.65
C LEU A 289 -14.26 -25.14 13.14
N LYS A 290 -13.50 -25.87 13.96
CA LYS A 290 -13.49 -25.75 15.41
C LYS A 290 -12.73 -24.49 15.81
N LEU A 291 -13.35 -23.59 16.56
CA LEU A 291 -12.69 -22.42 17.12
C LEU A 291 -12.10 -22.81 18.49
N PRO A 292 -10.79 -22.59 18.73
CA PRO A 292 -10.22 -22.70 20.07
C PRO A 292 -10.70 -21.53 20.95
N ASP A 293 -10.32 -21.55 22.22
CA ASP A 293 -10.62 -20.42 23.10
C ASP A 293 -9.72 -19.20 22.79
N PRO A 294 -10.24 -17.96 22.69
CA PRO A 294 -9.46 -16.76 22.39
C PRO A 294 -8.47 -16.34 23.48
N SER A 295 -8.52 -16.95 24.67
CA SER A 295 -7.41 -16.89 25.64
C SER A 295 -6.14 -17.57 25.12
N THR A 296 -6.26 -18.57 24.23
CA THR A 296 -5.12 -19.23 23.57
C THR A 296 -4.64 -18.45 22.35
N ARG A 297 -3.80 -17.43 22.61
CA ARG A 297 -3.06 -16.71 21.56
C ARG A 297 -1.84 -17.52 21.09
#